data_AF-A0A0G2HYU3-F1
#
_entry.id   AF-A0A0G2HYU3-F1
#
_cell.length_a   1.000
_cell.length_b   1.000
_cell.length_c   1.000
_cell.angle_alpha   90.00
_cell.angle_beta   90.00
_cell.angle_gamma   90.00
#
_symmetry.space_group_name_H-M   'P 1'
#
loop_
_entity.id
_entity.type
_entity.pdbx_description
1 polymer ?
#
loop_
_entity_poly.entity_id
_entity_poly.type
_entity_poly.pdbx_seq_one_letter_code
_entity_poly.pdbx_strand_id
1 'polypeptide(L)'
;MVDPAGDGVLLLHVTIAMLALSWVTLCARLAVRKWLKPEAMGADDYLMFAGLLLYSVTCALVIVCCFYGAGQQSEDLSPPVIMYGTKLFFIAEFFYSSCTVPIKSSICISLLRIADARRRFVWTIWLVIGATVLASVIFILVIANICHPITALWGETAGVCNPVLNSSVGFFFSAVSIVTDLTLAILPAILLIPLQMRWRVKISVVLMLGLAAFASCATIVRLRYLTLYNDQAEFMFSTGQIGLWSVVEEGIGICAGSMPTLRPLLSMSIFGGSTNASNDPSRGTLPLSASGHLKQGEQRDAVRMETMRSPRPSKNKPRGSTDDDSLKHILKETSVTVTAETYNTNDDPWSRNQVVGWDNRVGR
;
A
#
# COMPACT_ATOMS: atom_id res chain seq x y z
N MET A 1 3.21 8.68 -40.65
CA MET A 1 3.66 7.79 -39.56
C MET A 1 4.86 7.03 -40.08
N VAL A 2 5.87 6.87 -39.23
CA VAL A 2 7.09 6.12 -39.53
C VAL A 2 7.07 4.87 -38.66
N ASP A 3 7.58 3.76 -39.18
CA ASP A 3 7.69 2.55 -38.38
C ASP A 3 8.66 2.77 -37.22
N PRO A 4 8.34 2.30 -36.00
CA PRO A 4 9.25 2.41 -34.87
C PRO A 4 10.52 1.60 -35.14
N ALA A 5 11.67 2.25 -35.00
CA ALA A 5 13.00 1.68 -35.18
C ALA A 5 13.90 2.04 -33.98
N GLY A 6 14.99 1.28 -33.80
CA GLY A 6 15.95 1.51 -32.72
C GLY A 6 15.31 1.49 -31.33
N ASP A 7 15.61 2.50 -30.51
CA ASP A 7 15.11 2.64 -29.14
C ASP A 7 13.59 2.87 -29.07
N GLY A 8 12.97 3.34 -30.16
CA GLY A 8 11.52 3.51 -30.25
C GLY A 8 10.76 2.18 -30.16
N VAL A 9 11.35 1.06 -30.62
CA VAL A 9 10.75 -0.28 -30.50
C VAL A 9 10.73 -0.73 -29.05
N LEU A 10 11.83 -0.50 -28.32
CA LEU A 10 11.94 -0.81 -26.90
C LEU A 10 10.92 0.00 -26.10
N LEU A 11 10.83 1.31 -26.38
CA LEU A 11 9.84 2.21 -25.78
C LEU A 11 8.42 1.65 -25.94
N LEU A 12 8.02 1.32 -27.16
CA LEU A 12 6.68 0.82 -27.46
C LEU A 12 6.34 -0.45 -26.65
N HIS A 13 7.22 -1.46 -26.65
CA HIS A 13 6.96 -2.72 -25.97
C HIS A 13 6.91 -2.55 -24.44
N VAL A 14 7.84 -1.77 -23.89
CA VAL A 14 7.89 -1.49 -22.45
C VAL A 14 6.66 -0.71 -22.00
N THR A 15 6.22 0.28 -22.77
CA THR A 15 5.01 1.06 -22.47
C THR A 15 3.77 0.18 -22.45
N ILE A 16 3.59 -0.71 -23.43
CA ILE A 16 2.45 -1.63 -23.46
C ILE A 16 2.49 -2.59 -22.25
N ALA A 17 3.66 -3.17 -21.96
CA ALA A 17 3.83 -4.10 -20.85
C ALA A 17 3.56 -3.44 -19.49
N MET A 18 4.10 -2.24 -19.25
CA MET A 18 3.91 -1.49 -18.01
C MET A 18 2.47 -0.98 -17.85
N LEU A 19 1.82 -0.58 -18.94
CA LEU A 19 0.41 -0.20 -18.93
C LEU A 19 -0.46 -1.39 -18.50
N ALA A 20 -0.26 -2.55 -19.15
CA ALA A 20 -0.99 -3.77 -18.80
C ALA A 20 -0.75 -4.18 -17.33
N LEU A 21 0.50 -4.15 -16.88
CA LEU A 21 0.87 -4.45 -15.49
C LEU A 21 0.20 -3.48 -14.50
N SER A 22 0.15 -2.19 -14.82
CA SER A 22 -0.45 -1.16 -13.96
C SER A 22 -1.97 -1.34 -13.84
N TRP A 23 -2.66 -1.72 -14.91
CA TRP A 23 -4.08 -2.07 -14.85
C TRP A 23 -4.33 -3.34 -14.04
N VAL A 24 -3.53 -4.40 -14.25
CA VAL A 24 -3.65 -5.65 -13.49
C VAL A 24 -3.42 -5.40 -11.99
N THR A 25 -2.41 -4.62 -11.63
CA THR A 25 -2.12 -4.30 -10.22
C THR A 25 -3.23 -3.49 -9.56
N LEU A 26 -3.84 -2.53 -10.26
CA LEU A 26 -4.98 -1.80 -9.72
C LEU A 26 -6.23 -2.69 -9.57
N CYS A 27 -6.54 -3.52 -10.58
CA CYS A 27 -7.62 -4.48 -10.50
C CYS A 27 -7.44 -5.43 -9.30
N ALA A 28 -6.22 -5.93 -9.09
CA ALA A 28 -5.89 -6.75 -7.93
C ALA A 28 -6.09 -5.96 -6.62
N ARG A 29 -5.61 -4.71 -6.53
CA ARG A 29 -5.81 -3.83 -5.36
C ARG A 29 -7.28 -3.66 -5.03
N LEU A 30 -8.12 -3.35 -6.02
CA LEU A 30 -9.55 -3.17 -5.84
C LEU A 30 -10.26 -4.48 -5.45
N ALA A 31 -9.86 -5.61 -6.04
CA ALA A 31 -10.38 -6.93 -5.69
C ALA A 31 -10.09 -7.26 -4.22
N VAL A 32 -8.85 -7.07 -3.74
CA VAL A 32 -8.50 -7.31 -2.32
C VAL A 32 -9.33 -6.46 -1.40
N ARG A 33 -9.51 -5.18 -1.71
CA ARG A 33 -10.27 -4.28 -0.84
C ARG A 33 -11.75 -4.66 -0.79
N LYS A 34 -12.35 -5.00 -1.93
CA LYS A 34 -13.72 -5.52 -1.97
C LYS A 34 -13.88 -6.81 -1.17
N TRP A 35 -12.88 -7.71 -1.22
CA TRP A 35 -12.93 -9.01 -0.55
C TRP A 35 -12.68 -8.93 0.96
N LEU A 36 -11.70 -8.13 1.38
CA LEU A 36 -11.32 -8.06 2.79
C LEU A 36 -12.20 -7.11 3.61
N LYS A 37 -12.54 -5.92 3.05
CA LYS A 37 -13.29 -4.87 3.74
C LYS A 37 -14.03 -3.95 2.74
N PRO A 38 -15.25 -4.29 2.29
CA PRO A 38 -16.00 -3.52 1.30
C PRO A 38 -16.28 -2.06 1.72
N GLU A 39 -16.41 -1.80 3.02
CA GLU A 39 -16.65 -0.45 3.56
C GLU A 39 -15.37 0.41 3.69
N ALA A 40 -14.20 -0.14 3.39
CA ALA A 40 -12.91 0.51 3.63
C ALA A 40 -12.30 1.19 2.40
N MET A 41 -13.10 1.49 1.36
CA MET A 41 -12.64 2.28 0.22
C MET A 41 -12.13 3.64 0.70
N GLY A 42 -10.84 3.87 0.52
CA GLY A 42 -10.18 5.09 0.98
C GLY A 42 -10.07 6.12 -0.14
N ALA A 43 -9.82 7.37 0.23
CA ALA A 43 -9.40 8.41 -0.72
C ALA A 43 -8.15 7.99 -1.52
N ASP A 44 -7.32 7.11 -0.95
CA ASP A 44 -6.14 6.56 -1.62
C ASP A 44 -6.46 5.80 -2.91
N ASP A 45 -7.57 5.05 -2.96
CA ASP A 45 -7.91 4.25 -4.13
C ASP A 45 -8.44 5.12 -5.28
N TYR A 46 -9.21 6.16 -4.95
CA TYR A 46 -9.67 7.14 -5.94
C TYR A 46 -8.51 7.93 -6.56
N LEU A 47 -7.55 8.35 -5.73
CA LEU A 47 -6.33 9.01 -6.22
C LEU A 47 -5.47 8.08 -7.07
N MET A 48 -5.32 6.80 -6.69
CA MET A 48 -4.56 5.85 -7.50
C MET A 48 -5.26 5.60 -8.85
N PHE A 49 -6.59 5.49 -8.86
CA PHE A 49 -7.35 5.35 -10.10
C PHE A 49 -7.23 6.58 -11.00
N ALA A 50 -7.34 7.79 -10.43
CA ALA A 50 -7.13 9.03 -11.17
C ALA A 50 -5.71 9.12 -11.74
N GLY A 51 -4.70 8.72 -10.97
CA GLY A 51 -3.32 8.59 -11.43
C GLY A 51 -3.19 7.61 -12.59
N LEU A 52 -3.74 6.40 -12.47
CA LEU A 52 -3.69 5.40 -13.54
C LEU A 52 -4.39 5.88 -14.83
N LEU A 53 -5.48 6.64 -14.71
CA LEU A 53 -6.16 7.20 -15.88
C LEU A 53 -5.25 8.17 -16.63
N LEU A 54 -4.59 9.09 -15.91
CA LEU A 54 -3.63 10.02 -16.49
C LEU A 54 -2.41 9.28 -17.06
N TYR A 55 -1.91 8.25 -16.36
CA TYR A 55 -0.82 7.39 -16.83
C TYR A 55 -1.19 6.69 -18.14
N SER A 56 -2.44 6.22 -18.26
CA SER A 56 -2.93 5.58 -19.47
C SER A 56 -2.96 6.55 -20.65
N VAL A 57 -3.30 7.82 -20.41
CA VAL A 57 -3.21 8.89 -21.42
C VAL A 57 -1.76 9.14 -21.80
N THR A 58 -0.84 9.26 -20.84
CA THR A 58 0.61 9.37 -21.11
C THR A 58 1.11 8.20 -21.95
N CYS A 59 0.77 6.96 -21.59
CA CYS A 59 1.15 5.77 -22.34
C CYS A 59 0.60 5.78 -23.77
N ALA A 60 -0.67 6.16 -23.96
CA ALA A 60 -1.26 6.27 -25.29
C ALA A 60 -0.53 7.31 -26.15
N LEU A 61 -0.22 8.48 -25.59
CA LEU A 61 0.55 9.51 -26.29
C LEU A 61 1.96 9.03 -26.64
N VAL A 62 2.65 8.36 -25.72
CA VAL A 62 3.99 7.80 -25.95
C VAL A 62 3.98 6.73 -27.04
N ILE A 63 2.98 5.84 -27.04
CA ILE A 63 2.82 4.84 -28.10
C ILE A 63 2.66 5.53 -29.46
N VAL A 64 1.83 6.58 -29.53
CA VAL A 64 1.67 7.35 -30.77
C VAL A 64 2.97 8.07 -31.14
N CYS A 65 3.70 8.66 -30.18
CA CYS A 65 5.02 9.28 -30.41
C CYS A 65 6.03 8.32 -31.03
N CYS A 66 5.99 7.01 -30.69
CA CYS A 66 6.88 6.01 -31.30
C CYS A 66 6.68 5.94 -32.84
N PHE A 67 5.44 6.12 -33.31
CA PHE A 67 5.12 6.19 -34.75
C PHE A 67 5.41 7.55 -35.39
N TYR A 68 5.86 8.51 -34.61
CA TYR A 68 6.34 9.82 -35.06
C TYR A 68 7.85 10.01 -34.79
N GLY A 69 8.60 8.91 -34.68
CA GLY A 69 10.07 8.95 -34.66
C GLY A 69 10.70 9.09 -33.28
N ALA A 70 9.95 8.96 -32.18
CA ALA A 70 10.55 8.96 -30.84
C ALA A 70 11.56 7.81 -30.69
N GLY A 71 12.80 8.15 -30.29
CA GLY A 71 13.90 7.18 -30.13
C GLY A 71 14.70 6.90 -31.41
N GLN A 72 14.45 7.63 -32.50
CA GLN A 72 15.24 7.58 -33.73
C GLN A 72 16.10 8.85 -33.87
N GLN A 73 17.19 8.76 -34.64
CA GLN A 73 18.02 9.93 -34.94
C GLN A 73 17.24 10.92 -35.79
N SER A 74 17.41 12.22 -35.52
CA SER A 74 16.65 13.25 -36.24
C SER A 74 17.04 13.35 -37.72
N GLU A 75 18.21 12.82 -38.11
CA GLU A 75 18.69 12.77 -39.50
C GLU A 75 17.86 11.82 -40.38
N ASP A 76 17.31 10.76 -39.80
CA ASP A 76 16.52 9.75 -40.51
C ASP A 76 15.04 10.17 -40.67
N LEU A 77 14.64 11.29 -40.08
CA LEU A 77 13.25 11.71 -39.94
C LEU A 77 12.93 12.92 -40.81
N SER A 78 11.78 12.87 -41.48
CA SER A 78 11.29 14.04 -42.22
C SER A 78 10.89 15.18 -41.26
N PRO A 79 11.14 16.46 -41.60
CA PRO A 79 10.75 17.61 -40.78
C PRO A 79 9.29 17.63 -40.26
N PRO A 80 8.25 17.27 -41.05
CA PRO A 80 6.88 17.24 -40.54
C PRO A 80 6.68 16.17 -39.45
N VAL A 81 7.38 15.03 -39.53
CA VAL A 81 7.30 13.97 -38.52
C VAL A 81 7.89 14.47 -37.19
N ILE A 82 9.03 15.15 -37.24
CA ILE A 82 9.69 15.76 -36.07
C ILE A 82 8.75 16.78 -35.42
N MET A 83 8.12 17.65 -36.21
CA MET A 83 7.15 18.63 -35.70
C MET A 83 6.00 17.96 -34.92
N TYR A 84 5.34 16.96 -35.50
CA TYR A 84 4.24 16.26 -34.83
C TYR A 84 4.72 15.46 -33.61
N GLY A 85 5.90 14.84 -33.69
CA GLY A 85 6.53 14.11 -32.59
C GLY A 85 6.83 15.02 -31.39
N THR A 86 7.46 16.18 -31.62
CA THR A 86 7.74 17.18 -30.58
C THR A 86 6.46 17.68 -29.93
N LYS A 87 5.41 17.95 -30.72
CA LYS A 87 4.11 18.38 -30.20
C LYS A 87 3.47 17.33 -29.30
N LEU A 88 3.46 16.07 -29.72
CA LEU A 88 2.89 14.98 -28.92
C LEU A 88 3.70 14.71 -27.65
N PHE A 89 5.03 14.76 -27.74
CA PHE A 89 5.90 14.59 -26.59
C PHE A 89 5.68 15.68 -25.55
N PHE A 90 5.59 16.93 -25.99
CA PHE A 90 5.27 18.06 -25.11
C PHE A 90 3.94 17.84 -24.38
N ILE A 91 2.89 17.40 -25.08
CA ILE A 91 1.60 17.06 -24.45
C ILE A 91 1.77 15.92 -23.44
N ALA A 92 2.53 14.87 -23.78
CA ALA A 92 2.79 13.75 -22.87
C ALA A 92 3.49 14.20 -21.58
N GLU A 93 4.37 15.19 -21.65
CA GLU A 93 5.10 15.74 -20.50
C GLU A 93 4.19 16.45 -19.48
N PHE A 94 3.12 17.12 -19.95
CA PHE A 94 2.08 17.64 -19.05
C PHE A 94 1.34 16.53 -18.31
N PHE A 95 0.96 15.48 -19.03
CA PHE A 95 0.22 14.37 -18.43
C PHE A 95 1.09 13.58 -17.47
N TYR A 96 2.38 13.39 -17.77
CA TYR A 96 3.37 12.81 -16.86
C TYR A 96 3.47 13.59 -15.53
N SER A 97 3.67 14.91 -15.58
CA SER A 97 3.72 15.74 -14.37
C SER A 97 2.40 15.67 -13.58
N SER A 98 1.27 15.73 -14.29
CA SER A 98 -0.06 15.69 -13.68
C SER A 98 -0.39 14.33 -13.06
N CYS A 99 0.13 13.24 -13.61
CA CYS A 99 -0.08 11.87 -13.15
C CYS A 99 0.72 11.54 -11.89
N THR A 100 1.95 12.07 -11.80
CA THR A 100 2.84 11.85 -10.66
C THR A 100 2.21 12.30 -9.32
N VAL A 101 1.47 13.41 -9.33
CA VAL A 101 0.81 13.97 -8.13
C VAL A 101 -0.18 13.01 -7.47
N PRO A 102 -1.26 12.54 -8.14
CA PRO A 102 -2.23 11.63 -7.55
C PRO A 102 -1.62 10.26 -7.20
N ILE A 103 -0.64 9.75 -7.97
CA ILE A 103 0.06 8.50 -7.63
C ILE A 103 0.78 8.65 -6.29
N LYS A 104 1.68 9.64 -6.16
CA LYS A 104 2.44 9.86 -4.92
C LYS A 104 1.51 10.19 -3.74
N SER A 105 0.47 10.99 -3.98
CA SER A 105 -0.54 11.31 -2.97
C SER A 105 -1.30 10.08 -2.46
N SER A 106 -1.67 9.14 -3.34
CA SER A 106 -2.29 7.88 -2.94
C SER A 106 -1.37 7.06 -2.01
N ILE A 107 -0.08 6.97 -2.34
CA ILE A 107 0.91 6.25 -1.53
C ILE A 107 1.04 6.92 -0.15
N CYS A 108 1.17 8.25 -0.12
CA CYS A 108 1.23 9.06 1.09
C CYS A 108 0.02 8.82 2.01
N ILE A 109 -1.20 8.86 1.46
CA ILE A 109 -2.43 8.64 2.25
C ILE A 109 -2.51 7.18 2.73
N SER A 110 -2.09 6.22 1.92
CA SER A 110 -2.00 4.82 2.32
C SER A 110 -1.03 4.64 3.49
N LEU A 111 0.12 5.31 3.47
CA LEU A 111 1.09 5.31 4.57
C LEU A 111 0.55 6.02 5.81
N LEU A 112 -0.19 7.13 5.64
CA LEU A 112 -0.77 7.89 6.73
C LEU A 112 -1.79 7.06 7.53
N ARG A 113 -2.57 6.21 6.84
CA ARG A 113 -3.51 5.27 7.48
C ARG A 113 -2.81 4.20 8.33
N ILE A 114 -1.55 3.88 8.03
CA ILE A 114 -0.75 2.87 8.73
C ILE A 114 0.09 3.51 9.86
N ALA A 115 0.54 4.75 9.67
CA ALA A 115 1.34 5.49 10.62
C ALA A 115 0.47 6.05 11.75
N ASP A 116 0.16 5.20 12.73
CA ASP A 116 -0.66 5.46 13.92
C ASP A 116 -0.28 6.75 14.68
N ALA A 117 -0.87 7.89 14.29
CA ALA A 117 -0.77 9.25 14.87
C ALA A 117 0.61 9.81 15.25
N ARG A 118 1.73 9.22 14.77
CA ARG A 118 3.07 9.77 15.06
C ARG A 118 3.28 11.10 14.34
N ARG A 119 3.14 12.21 15.08
CA ARG A 119 3.21 13.59 14.56
C ARG A 119 4.31 13.80 13.52
N ARG A 120 5.58 13.44 13.82
CA ARG A 120 6.70 13.63 12.89
C ARG A 120 6.47 12.97 11.53
N PHE A 121 5.96 11.74 11.49
CA PHE A 121 5.67 11.03 10.25
C PHE A 121 4.54 11.71 9.45
N VAL A 122 3.48 12.11 10.14
CA VAL A 122 2.35 12.84 9.52
C VAL A 122 2.83 14.12 8.85
N TRP A 123 3.65 14.92 9.55
CA TRP A 123 4.23 16.14 8.99
C TRP A 123 5.14 15.86 7.78
N THR A 124 5.98 14.84 7.83
CA THR A 124 6.83 14.45 6.68
C THR A 124 5.99 14.02 5.48
N ILE A 125 4.92 13.24 5.67
CA ILE A 125 4.03 12.82 4.58
C ILE A 125 3.35 14.03 3.93
N TRP A 126 2.82 14.97 4.72
CA TRP A 126 2.22 16.19 4.20
C TRP A 126 3.23 17.06 3.46
N LEU A 127 4.48 17.14 3.95
CA LEU A 127 5.56 17.84 3.26
C LEU A 127 5.85 17.20 1.89
N VAL A 128 5.88 15.86 1.80
CA VAL A 128 6.08 15.16 0.53
C VAL A 128 4.93 15.42 -0.45
N ILE A 129 3.68 15.38 0.00
CA ILE A 129 2.52 15.76 -0.83
C ILE A 129 2.67 17.22 -1.30
N GLY A 130 2.95 18.15 -0.40
CA GLY A 130 3.13 19.56 -0.75
C GLY A 130 4.26 19.79 -1.75
N ALA A 131 5.41 19.14 -1.55
CA ALA A 131 6.57 19.25 -2.42
C ALA A 131 6.30 18.68 -3.83
N THR A 132 5.63 17.53 -3.92
CA THR A 132 5.27 16.92 -5.22
C THR A 132 4.26 17.77 -5.99
N VAL A 133 3.22 18.28 -5.32
CA VAL A 133 2.24 19.20 -5.94
C VAL A 133 2.94 20.48 -6.40
N LEU A 134 3.73 21.11 -5.55
CA LEU A 134 4.42 22.36 -5.86
C LEU A 134 5.38 22.19 -7.03
N ALA A 135 6.20 21.14 -7.04
CA ALA A 135 7.13 20.86 -8.14
C ALA A 135 6.38 20.64 -9.47
N SER A 136 5.27 19.90 -9.44
CA SER A 136 4.45 19.64 -10.64
C SER A 136 3.81 20.91 -11.19
N VAL A 137 3.30 21.79 -10.32
CA VAL A 137 2.74 23.09 -10.71
C VAL A 137 3.81 24.00 -11.30
N ILE A 138 4.98 24.12 -10.66
CA ILE A 138 6.10 24.90 -11.19
C ILE A 138 6.50 24.39 -12.57
N PHE A 139 6.63 23.06 -12.72
CA PHE A 139 7.01 22.43 -13.97
C PHE A 139 6.00 22.73 -15.10
N ILE A 140 4.70 22.56 -14.84
CA ILE A 140 3.63 22.86 -15.80
C ILE A 140 3.62 24.33 -16.20
N LEU A 141 3.79 25.25 -15.26
CA LEU A 141 3.78 26.69 -15.54
C LEU A 141 5.00 27.11 -16.37
N VAL A 142 6.18 26.57 -16.05
CA VAL A 142 7.40 26.90 -16.79
C VAL A 142 7.37 26.31 -18.19
N ILE A 143 6.95 25.05 -18.33
CA ILE A 143 6.93 24.38 -19.63
C ILE A 143 5.89 24.99 -20.58
N ALA A 144 4.78 25.50 -20.04
CA ALA A 144 3.79 26.26 -20.80
C ALA A 144 4.32 27.63 -21.30
N ASN A 145 5.31 28.22 -20.62
CA ASN A 145 5.88 29.54 -20.93
C ASN A 145 7.29 29.46 -21.52
N ILE A 146 7.64 28.35 -22.16
CA ILE A 146 9.01 28.10 -22.62
C ILE A 146 9.36 28.81 -23.93
N CYS A 147 8.34 29.03 -24.77
CA CYS A 147 8.43 29.67 -26.08
C CYS A 147 7.27 30.66 -26.26
N HIS A 148 7.57 31.78 -26.92
CA HIS A 148 6.57 32.75 -27.33
C HIS A 148 6.64 32.98 -28.86
N PRO A 149 5.60 32.59 -29.63
CA PRO A 149 4.45 31.75 -29.24
C PRO A 149 4.83 30.28 -29.01
N ILE A 150 4.00 29.52 -28.29
CA ILE A 150 4.28 28.10 -27.97
C ILE A 150 4.44 27.23 -29.22
N THR A 151 3.78 27.61 -30.32
CA THR A 151 3.89 26.98 -31.65
C THR A 151 5.31 27.03 -32.24
N ALA A 152 6.17 27.90 -31.72
CA ALA A 152 7.59 27.94 -32.09
C ALA A 152 8.37 26.73 -31.57
N LEU A 153 7.90 26.04 -30.53
CA LEU A 153 8.57 24.88 -29.96
C LEU A 153 8.70 23.73 -30.96
N TRP A 154 7.69 23.50 -31.78
CA TRP A 154 7.69 22.46 -32.82
C TRP A 154 7.94 23.01 -34.23
N GLY A 155 8.24 24.30 -34.38
CA GLY A 155 8.62 24.91 -35.66
C GLY A 155 7.45 25.30 -36.58
N GLU A 156 6.21 25.38 -36.06
CA GLU A 156 5.06 25.83 -36.86
C GLU A 156 5.09 27.35 -37.12
N THR A 157 5.71 28.12 -36.23
CA THR A 157 5.87 29.57 -36.35
C THR A 157 7.25 30.00 -35.90
N ALA A 158 7.80 31.08 -36.46
CA ALA A 158 9.00 31.71 -35.90
C ALA A 158 8.70 32.30 -34.51
N GLY A 159 9.59 32.09 -33.54
CA GLY A 159 9.44 32.61 -32.19
C GLY A 159 10.74 32.50 -31.40
N VAL A 160 10.70 32.99 -30.15
CA VAL A 160 11.84 32.94 -29.23
C VAL A 160 11.57 31.86 -28.19
N CYS A 161 12.51 30.92 -28.07
CA CYS A 161 12.47 29.82 -27.11
C CYS A 161 13.68 29.89 -26.18
N ASN A 162 13.50 29.52 -24.90
CA ASN A 162 14.59 29.46 -23.94
C ASN A 162 14.91 27.99 -23.56
N PRO A 163 15.85 27.32 -24.27
CA PRO A 163 16.15 25.91 -24.04
C PRO A 163 16.87 25.64 -22.69
N VAL A 164 17.59 26.64 -22.17
CA VAL A 164 18.24 26.56 -20.85
C VAL A 164 17.20 26.43 -19.74
N LEU A 165 16.08 27.15 -19.88
CA LEU A 165 14.97 27.14 -18.93
C LEU A 165 14.29 25.76 -18.90
N ASN A 166 14.15 25.09 -20.05
CA ASN A 166 13.63 23.73 -20.14
C ASN A 166 14.50 22.72 -19.37
N SER A 167 15.79 22.74 -19.65
CA SER A 167 16.73 21.81 -19.02
C SER A 167 16.73 22.03 -17.50
N SER A 168 16.79 23.29 -17.07
CA SER A 168 16.84 23.66 -15.64
C SER A 168 15.59 23.24 -14.87
N VAL A 169 14.39 23.41 -15.45
CA VAL A 169 13.15 23.00 -14.78
C VAL A 169 13.01 21.48 -14.74
N GLY A 170 13.44 20.77 -15.80
CA GLY A 170 13.48 19.31 -15.82
C GLY A 170 14.41 18.74 -14.75
N PHE A 171 15.59 19.37 -14.54
CA PHE A 171 16.49 19.03 -13.44
C PHE A 171 15.85 19.23 -12.07
N PHE A 172 15.19 20.38 -11.86
CA PHE A 172 14.49 20.67 -10.61
C PHE A 172 13.39 19.65 -10.32
N PHE A 173 12.51 19.39 -11.29
CA PHE A 173 11.40 18.45 -11.12
C PHE A 173 11.89 17.05 -10.78
N SER A 174 12.89 16.56 -11.52
CA SER A 174 13.45 15.22 -11.31
C SER A 174 14.19 15.11 -9.96
N ALA A 175 14.91 16.14 -9.53
CA ALA A 175 15.56 16.15 -8.22
C ALA A 175 14.53 16.04 -7.08
N VAL A 176 13.40 16.76 -7.19
CA VAL A 176 12.29 16.61 -6.24
C VAL A 176 11.67 15.21 -6.35
N SER A 177 11.53 14.64 -7.55
CA SER A 177 11.00 13.28 -7.73
C SER A 177 11.87 12.25 -6.99
N ILE A 178 13.20 12.29 -7.15
CA ILE A 178 14.16 11.41 -6.46
C ILE A 178 14.03 11.54 -4.94
N VAL A 179 14.06 12.77 -4.42
CA VAL A 179 13.99 13.00 -2.96
C VAL A 179 12.67 12.48 -2.39
N THR A 180 11.56 12.70 -3.10
CA THR A 180 10.24 12.24 -2.67
C THR A 180 10.12 10.72 -2.72
N ASP A 181 10.66 10.06 -3.75
CA ASP A 181 10.66 8.59 -3.88
C ASP A 181 11.48 7.91 -2.79
N LEU A 182 12.71 8.40 -2.56
CA LEU A 182 13.55 7.89 -1.47
C LEU A 182 12.88 8.09 -0.11
N THR A 183 12.24 9.24 0.10
CA THR A 183 11.50 9.51 1.33
C THR A 183 10.35 8.51 1.51
N LEU A 184 9.55 8.28 0.47
CA LEU A 184 8.43 7.32 0.51
C LEU A 184 8.87 5.87 0.70
N ALA A 185 10.10 5.52 0.31
CA ALA A 185 10.68 4.21 0.53
C ALA A 185 11.18 4.01 1.97
N ILE A 186 11.86 5.03 2.49
CA ILE A 186 12.47 5.00 3.82
C ILE A 186 11.41 5.08 4.92
N LEU A 187 10.33 5.84 4.68
CA LEU A 187 9.28 6.09 5.67
C LEU A 187 8.62 4.80 6.23
N PRO A 188 8.13 3.86 5.39
CA PRO A 188 7.62 2.58 5.88
C PRO A 188 8.72 1.70 6.47
N ALA A 189 9.97 1.78 5.99
CA ALA A 189 11.07 1.00 6.55
C ALA A 189 11.31 1.40 8.03
N ILE A 190 11.45 2.69 8.31
CA ILE A 190 11.65 3.20 9.68
C ILE A 190 10.44 2.86 10.57
N LEU A 191 9.22 2.96 10.03
CA LEU A 191 8.00 2.64 10.78
C LEU A 191 7.99 1.18 11.29
N LEU A 192 8.60 0.26 10.54
CA LEU A 192 8.51 -1.20 10.76
C LEU A 192 9.74 -1.80 11.47
N ILE A 193 10.87 -1.08 11.59
CA ILE A 193 12.08 -1.53 12.33
C ILE A 193 11.82 -1.91 13.80
N PRO A 194 11.06 -1.14 14.61
CA PRO A 194 10.92 -1.44 16.04
C PRO A 194 9.92 -2.57 16.35
N LEU A 195 9.20 -3.08 15.34
CA LEU A 195 8.23 -4.15 15.53
C LEU A 195 8.92 -5.49 15.22
N GLN A 196 8.80 -6.49 16.11
CA GLN A 196 9.30 -7.85 15.85
C GLN A 196 8.54 -8.49 14.69
N MET A 197 8.97 -8.19 13.47
CA MET A 197 8.24 -8.52 12.25
C MET A 197 8.51 -9.94 11.79
N ARG A 198 7.44 -10.65 11.42
CA ARG A 198 7.52 -11.92 10.70
C ARG A 198 8.27 -11.71 9.36
N TRP A 199 9.06 -12.70 8.94
CA TRP A 199 9.88 -12.66 7.71
C TRP A 199 9.15 -12.13 6.46
N ARG A 200 7.84 -12.38 6.34
CA ARG A 200 7.00 -11.89 5.23
C ARG A 200 6.93 -10.36 5.13
N VAL A 201 6.91 -9.65 6.26
CA VAL A 201 6.88 -8.17 6.26
C VAL A 201 8.25 -7.61 5.89
N LYS A 202 9.33 -8.26 6.34
CA LYS A 202 10.71 -7.89 5.99
C LYS A 202 10.94 -7.94 4.47
N ILE A 203 10.42 -8.99 3.80
CA ILE A 203 10.51 -9.10 2.33
C ILE A 203 9.77 -7.96 1.63
N SER A 204 8.55 -7.61 2.07
CA SER A 204 7.80 -6.49 1.48
C SER A 204 8.57 -5.17 1.61
N VAL A 205 9.20 -4.89 2.75
CA VAL A 205 9.99 -3.67 2.97
C VAL A 205 11.22 -3.63 2.06
N VAL A 206 11.96 -4.72 1.96
CA VAL A 206 13.14 -4.82 1.08
C VAL A 206 12.74 -4.57 -0.37
N LEU A 207 11.61 -5.15 -0.79
CA LEU A 207 11.10 -4.99 -2.14
C LEU A 207 10.64 -3.54 -2.42
N MET A 208 9.97 -2.87 -1.47
CA MET A 208 9.61 -1.45 -1.62
C MET A 208 10.86 -0.56 -1.72
N LEU A 209 11.88 -0.82 -0.88
CA LEU A 209 13.14 -0.09 -0.94
C LEU A 209 13.86 -0.32 -2.28
N GLY A 210 13.86 -1.56 -2.78
CA GLY A 210 14.44 -1.91 -4.07
C GLY A 210 13.74 -1.21 -5.24
N LEU A 211 12.41 -1.15 -5.24
CA LEU A 211 11.65 -0.45 -6.28
C LEU A 211 11.89 1.06 -6.27
N ALA A 212 12.01 1.67 -5.09
CA ALA A 212 12.31 3.09 -5.00
C ALA A 212 13.75 3.43 -5.40
N ALA A 213 14.71 2.57 -5.06
CA ALA A 213 16.08 2.68 -5.54
C ALA A 213 16.11 2.56 -7.07
N PHE A 214 15.35 1.62 -7.64
CA PHE A 214 15.24 1.47 -9.09
C PHE A 214 14.59 2.70 -9.75
N ALA A 215 13.51 3.24 -9.19
CA ALA A 215 12.88 4.49 -9.68
C ALA A 215 13.84 5.69 -9.60
N SER A 216 14.64 5.77 -8.54
CA SER A 216 15.69 6.80 -8.40
C SER A 216 16.79 6.62 -9.46
N CYS A 217 17.20 5.39 -9.76
CA CYS A 217 18.14 5.14 -10.85
C CYS A 217 17.56 5.53 -12.21
N ALA A 218 16.27 5.22 -12.46
CA ALA A 218 15.58 5.57 -13.69
C ALA A 218 15.58 7.09 -13.94
N THR A 219 15.25 7.87 -12.90
CA THR A 219 15.26 9.35 -12.96
C THR A 219 16.66 9.92 -13.13
N ILE A 220 17.69 9.33 -12.52
CA ILE A 220 19.10 9.72 -12.74
C ILE A 220 19.53 9.48 -14.20
N VAL A 221 19.13 8.35 -14.79
CA VAL A 221 19.45 8.07 -16.20
C VAL A 221 18.74 9.07 -17.12
N ARG A 222 17.46 9.37 -16.84
CA ARG A 222 16.70 10.42 -17.54
C ARG A 222 17.41 11.79 -17.49
N LEU A 223 18.02 12.14 -16.35
CA LEU A 223 18.76 13.39 -16.17
C LEU A 223 19.89 13.59 -17.16
N ARG A 224 20.57 12.50 -17.57
CA ARG A 224 21.64 12.59 -18.55
C ARG A 224 21.10 13.04 -19.91
N TYR A 225 19.94 12.54 -20.32
CA TYR A 225 19.34 12.88 -21.60
C TYR A 225 18.72 14.28 -21.64
N LEU A 226 18.33 14.81 -20.48
CA LEU A 226 17.94 16.22 -20.34
C LEU A 226 19.10 17.19 -20.70
N THR A 227 20.36 16.80 -20.53
CA THR A 227 21.50 17.64 -20.95
C THR A 227 21.68 17.70 -22.47
N LEU A 228 21.27 16.65 -23.19
CA LEU A 228 21.32 16.56 -24.64
C LEU A 228 20.18 17.33 -25.33
N TYR A 229 19.21 17.84 -24.57
CA TYR A 229 18.07 18.59 -25.08
C TYR A 229 18.46 19.87 -25.86
N ASN A 230 19.69 20.36 -25.69
CA ASN A 230 20.19 21.54 -26.39
C ASN A 230 20.65 21.25 -27.84
N ASP A 231 20.80 19.98 -28.22
CA ASP A 231 21.17 19.61 -29.58
C ASP A 231 19.94 19.18 -30.36
N GLN A 232 19.58 19.96 -31.39
CA GLN A 232 18.41 19.67 -32.23
C GLN A 232 18.59 18.37 -33.03
N ALA A 233 19.82 17.95 -33.31
CA ALA A 233 20.09 16.70 -34.03
C ALA A 233 19.77 15.47 -33.19
N GLU A 234 19.93 15.55 -31.86
CA GLU A 234 19.76 14.43 -30.92
C GLU A 234 18.46 14.50 -30.11
N PHE A 235 17.61 15.47 -30.41
CA PHE A 235 16.37 15.73 -29.67
C PHE A 235 15.39 14.56 -29.74
N MET A 236 15.08 14.06 -30.95
CA MET A 236 14.13 12.94 -31.14
C MET A 236 14.63 11.63 -30.53
N PHE A 237 15.94 11.41 -30.56
CA PHE A 237 16.60 10.26 -29.94
C PHE A 237 16.48 10.32 -28.41
N SER A 238 16.87 11.46 -27.82
CA SER A 238 16.80 11.69 -26.37
C SER A 238 15.37 11.58 -25.83
N THR A 239 14.39 12.05 -26.61
CA THR A 239 12.96 11.98 -26.31
C THR A 239 12.49 10.54 -26.05
N GLY A 240 12.98 9.57 -26.84
CA GLY A 240 12.63 8.16 -26.68
C GLY A 240 13.10 7.59 -25.35
N GLN A 241 14.34 7.86 -24.97
CA GLN A 241 14.91 7.38 -23.71
C GLN A 241 14.30 8.09 -22.50
N ILE A 242 14.03 9.40 -22.60
CA ILE A 242 13.30 10.14 -21.57
C ILE A 242 11.91 9.54 -21.36
N GLY A 243 11.17 9.28 -22.44
CA GLY A 243 9.86 8.64 -22.40
C GLY A 243 9.91 7.25 -21.75
N LEU A 244 10.91 6.44 -22.11
CA LEU A 244 11.09 5.08 -21.57
C LEU A 244 11.21 5.10 -20.05
N TRP A 245 12.15 5.90 -19.54
CA TRP A 245 12.40 5.97 -18.10
C TRP A 245 11.24 6.59 -17.32
N SER A 246 10.52 7.54 -17.93
CA SER A 246 9.32 8.16 -17.32
C SER A 246 8.18 7.16 -17.16
N VAL A 247 7.90 6.37 -18.20
CA VAL A 247 6.84 5.34 -18.17
C VAL A 247 7.16 4.24 -17.16
N VAL A 248 8.44 3.86 -17.05
CA VAL A 248 8.92 2.88 -16.08
C VAL A 248 8.84 3.43 -14.65
N GLU A 249 9.22 4.69 -14.41
CA GLU A 249 9.11 5.36 -13.12
C GLU A 249 7.66 5.34 -12.60
N GLU A 250 6.71 5.81 -13.40
CA GLU A 250 5.29 5.88 -13.01
C GLU A 250 4.67 4.49 -12.86
N GLY A 251 4.97 3.56 -13.77
CA GLY A 251 4.46 2.19 -13.71
C GLY A 251 4.93 1.45 -12.45
N ILE A 252 6.20 1.61 -12.09
CA ILE A 252 6.75 1.07 -10.84
C ILE A 252 6.15 1.78 -9.63
N GLY A 253 5.92 3.09 -9.70
CA GLY A 253 5.22 3.85 -8.67
C GLY A 253 3.83 3.30 -8.36
N ILE A 254 3.03 2.99 -9.39
CA ILE A 254 1.69 2.39 -9.25
C ILE A 254 1.77 0.98 -8.63
N CYS A 255 2.71 0.17 -9.13
CA CYS A 255 2.93 -1.19 -8.61
C CYS A 255 3.34 -1.15 -7.14
N ALA A 256 4.37 -0.38 -6.81
CA ALA A 256 4.88 -0.19 -5.45
C ALA A 256 3.78 0.36 -4.53
N GLY A 257 3.06 1.40 -4.96
CA GLY A 257 1.98 1.99 -4.21
C GLY A 257 0.84 1.03 -3.87
N SER A 258 0.67 -0.04 -4.65
CA SER A 258 -0.35 -1.08 -4.44
C SER A 258 0.14 -2.23 -3.57
N MET A 259 1.45 -2.37 -3.33
CA MET A 259 2.00 -3.47 -2.52
C MET A 259 1.48 -3.54 -1.09
N PRO A 260 1.30 -2.44 -0.34
CA PRO A 260 0.76 -2.50 1.02
C PRO A 260 -0.63 -3.17 1.05
N THR A 261 -1.45 -2.93 0.03
CA THR A 261 -2.80 -3.49 -0.10
C THR A 261 -2.79 -4.94 -0.58
N LEU A 262 -1.81 -5.34 -1.40
CA LEU A 262 -1.68 -6.69 -1.95
C LEU A 262 -1.04 -7.70 -0.98
N ARG A 263 -0.53 -7.25 0.17
CA ARG A 263 0.08 -8.10 1.22
C ARG A 263 -0.76 -9.36 1.58
N PRO A 264 -2.09 -9.29 1.73
CA PRO A 264 -2.91 -10.47 2.03
C PRO A 264 -2.90 -11.51 0.90
N LEU A 265 -2.90 -11.09 -0.38
CA LEU A 265 -2.85 -12.04 -1.51
C LEU A 265 -1.50 -12.74 -1.61
N LEU A 266 -0.41 -12.03 -1.33
CA LEU A 266 0.93 -12.62 -1.32
C LEU A 266 1.09 -13.68 -0.22
N SER A 267 0.24 -13.68 0.81
CA SER A 267 0.22 -14.74 1.83
C SER A 267 -0.70 -15.90 1.46
N MET A 268 -1.62 -15.73 0.52
CA MET A 268 -2.74 -16.65 0.25
C MET A 268 -2.45 -17.72 -0.82
N SER A 269 -1.19 -18.13 -1.00
CA SER A 269 -0.84 -19.27 -1.87
C SER A 269 -1.20 -19.12 -3.36
N ILE A 270 -0.39 -18.36 -4.10
CA ILE A 270 -0.20 -18.62 -5.54
C ILE A 270 1.20 -19.24 -5.81
N PHE A 271 2.16 -19.07 -4.90
CA PHE A 271 3.37 -19.90 -4.83
C PHE A 271 3.15 -21.07 -3.86
N GLY A 272 2.38 -22.06 -4.32
CA GLY A 272 2.15 -23.31 -3.61
C GLY A 272 3.40 -24.18 -3.54
N GLY A 273 4.35 -23.82 -2.66
CA GLY A 273 5.29 -24.75 -2.07
C GLY A 273 4.73 -25.21 -0.73
N SER A 274 3.89 -26.25 -0.75
CA SER A 274 3.46 -26.92 0.48
C SER A 274 4.67 -27.59 1.13
N THR A 275 5.18 -26.99 2.21
CA THR A 275 6.00 -27.71 3.19
C THR A 275 5.23 -27.82 4.49
N ASN A 276 4.10 -28.53 4.43
CA ASN A 276 3.57 -29.23 5.59
C ASN A 276 4.23 -30.62 5.65
N ALA A 277 5.33 -30.71 6.38
CA ALA A 277 5.78 -31.95 6.99
C ALA A 277 5.96 -31.68 8.49
N SER A 278 4.85 -31.63 9.20
CA SER A 278 4.80 -31.89 10.63
C SER A 278 5.21 -33.35 10.85
N ASN A 279 6.51 -33.58 11.07
CA ASN A 279 6.98 -34.83 11.65
C ASN A 279 6.68 -34.81 13.15
N ASP A 280 5.55 -35.40 13.52
CA ASP A 280 5.34 -35.86 14.90
C ASP A 280 5.19 -37.40 14.87
N PRO A 281 6.27 -38.16 15.15
CA PRO A 281 6.16 -39.60 15.27
C PRO A 281 5.66 -39.94 16.67
N SER A 282 4.40 -40.33 16.70
CA SER A 282 3.76 -41.13 17.75
C SER A 282 4.66 -42.27 18.24
N ARG A 283 5.06 -42.23 19.52
CA ARG A 283 5.47 -43.41 20.32
C ARG A 283 5.60 -43.04 21.81
N GLY A 284 4.72 -43.60 22.66
CA GLY A 284 4.83 -43.43 24.11
C GLY A 284 3.66 -43.95 24.95
N THR A 285 3.29 -45.22 24.74
CA THR A 285 2.87 -46.19 25.78
C THR A 285 2.04 -45.71 26.99
N LEU A 286 0.73 -45.96 26.96
CA LEU A 286 -0.11 -46.07 28.16
C LEU A 286 -0.13 -47.54 28.62
N PRO A 287 0.11 -47.88 29.90
CA PRO A 287 -0.12 -49.23 30.39
C PRO A 287 -1.61 -49.42 30.72
N LEU A 288 -2.19 -50.38 30.02
CA LEU A 288 -3.49 -50.98 30.31
C LEU A 288 -3.33 -51.86 31.57
N SER A 289 -4.08 -51.58 32.63
CA SER A 289 -4.30 -52.55 33.72
C SER A 289 -5.74 -53.03 33.65
N ALA A 290 -5.90 -54.34 33.53
CA ALA A 290 -7.17 -55.04 33.37
C ALA A 290 -7.45 -55.94 34.58
N SER A 291 -8.75 -56.24 34.76
CA SER A 291 -9.38 -57.23 35.64
C SER A 291 -9.57 -56.88 37.12
N GLY A 292 -10.76 -57.00 37.71
CA GLY A 292 -12.03 -57.50 37.18
C GLY A 292 -13.15 -57.61 38.22
N HIS A 293 -14.27 -58.22 37.80
CA HIS A 293 -15.45 -58.70 38.56
C HIS A 293 -16.44 -57.65 39.09
N LEU A 294 -17.77 -57.83 39.12
CA LEU A 294 -18.79 -58.72 38.50
C LEU A 294 -20.17 -58.20 39.01
N LYS A 295 -21.24 -58.34 38.20
CA LYS A 295 -22.70 -58.32 38.57
C LYS A 295 -23.30 -56.95 38.98
N GLN A 296 -24.57 -56.59 38.77
CA GLN A 296 -25.79 -57.17 38.17
C GLN A 296 -26.89 -56.08 38.27
N GLY A 297 -27.89 -56.07 37.37
CA GLY A 297 -29.25 -55.63 37.69
C GLY A 297 -29.73 -54.25 37.18
N GLU A 298 -30.54 -54.30 36.13
CA GLU A 298 -31.87 -53.67 35.95
C GLU A 298 -32.25 -52.25 36.43
N GLN A 299 -32.91 -51.55 35.49
CA GLN A 299 -34.08 -50.66 35.61
C GLN A 299 -33.98 -49.19 36.10
N ARG A 300 -34.29 -48.31 35.13
CA ARG A 300 -35.26 -47.18 35.13
C ARG A 300 -35.13 -45.98 36.09
N ASP A 301 -35.23 -44.81 35.46
CA ASP A 301 -35.87 -43.55 35.88
C ASP A 301 -35.91 -43.19 37.37
N ALA A 302 -35.24 -42.10 37.73
CA ALA A 302 -35.86 -41.04 38.54
C ALA A 302 -34.94 -39.84 38.74
N VAL A 303 -35.54 -38.66 38.50
CA VAL A 303 -35.17 -37.37 39.07
C VAL A 303 -35.06 -37.48 40.59
N ARG A 304 -33.99 -36.94 41.20
CA ARG A 304 -34.12 -36.31 42.53
C ARG A 304 -33.00 -35.32 42.85
N MET A 305 -33.50 -34.16 43.26
CA MET A 305 -32.87 -33.07 43.99
C MET A 305 -32.34 -33.56 45.36
N GLU A 306 -31.25 -32.97 45.84
CA GLU A 306 -31.11 -32.34 47.17
C GLU A 306 -29.68 -32.37 47.75
N THR A 307 -29.24 -31.17 48.11
CA THR A 307 -28.69 -30.78 49.43
C THR A 307 -27.76 -31.77 50.15
N MET A 308 -26.52 -31.36 50.43
CA MET A 308 -25.87 -31.57 51.74
C MET A 308 -24.54 -30.80 51.82
N ARG A 309 -24.43 -29.84 52.74
CA ARG A 309 -23.89 -29.96 54.12
C ARG A 309 -22.39 -29.64 54.21
N SER A 310 -22.13 -28.57 54.95
CA SER A 310 -20.86 -28.23 55.59
C SER A 310 -20.42 -29.29 56.61
N PRO A 311 -19.10 -29.42 56.81
CA PRO A 311 -18.55 -29.63 58.15
C PRO A 311 -17.56 -28.52 58.55
N ARG A 312 -17.87 -27.79 59.63
CA ARG A 312 -16.90 -27.32 60.65
C ARG A 312 -16.83 -28.41 61.73
N PRO A 313 -15.71 -28.69 62.45
CA PRO A 313 -14.92 -27.76 63.28
C PRO A 313 -13.39 -27.98 63.14
N SER A 314 -12.45 -27.20 63.68
CA SER A 314 -12.16 -26.99 65.11
C SER A 314 -10.98 -26.00 65.26
N LYS A 315 -10.98 -25.28 66.39
CA LYS A 315 -9.92 -24.37 66.84
C LYS A 315 -8.67 -25.16 67.25
N ASN A 316 -7.47 -24.70 66.86
CA ASN A 316 -6.33 -24.53 67.75
C ASN A 316 -5.19 -23.77 67.07
N LYS A 317 -4.70 -22.72 67.73
CA LYS A 317 -3.42 -22.01 67.48
C LYS A 317 -2.51 -22.42 68.66
N PRO A 318 -1.20 -22.65 68.49
CA PRO A 318 -0.27 -21.51 68.52
C PRO A 318 1.00 -21.63 67.64
N ARG A 319 1.57 -20.44 67.36
CA ARG A 319 2.97 -20.05 67.07
C ARG A 319 3.88 -20.96 66.21
N GLY A 320 4.27 -20.42 65.05
CA GLY A 320 5.49 -20.77 64.30
C GLY A 320 5.67 -19.79 63.15
N SER A 321 6.77 -19.04 63.17
CA SER A 321 7.19 -18.02 62.20
C SER A 321 7.59 -18.60 60.85
N THR A 322 7.02 -18.09 59.75
CA THR A 322 7.69 -18.11 58.43
C THR A 322 7.06 -17.05 57.54
N ASP A 323 7.93 -16.20 57.01
CA ASP A 323 7.64 -15.10 56.08
C ASP A 323 7.31 -15.66 54.70
N ASP A 324 6.04 -15.62 54.27
CA ASP A 324 5.69 -15.75 52.83
C ASP A 324 4.24 -15.32 52.50
N ASP A 325 3.75 -14.22 53.08
CA ASP A 325 2.35 -13.76 52.90
C ASP A 325 2.26 -12.38 52.21
N SER A 326 3.04 -12.15 51.15
CA SER A 326 3.00 -10.91 50.34
C SER A 326 2.28 -11.04 48.97
N LEU A 327 1.60 -12.16 48.69
CA LEU A 327 0.94 -12.37 47.38
C LEU A 327 -0.59 -12.46 47.41
N LYS A 328 -1.25 -12.30 48.56
CA LYS A 328 -2.72 -12.46 48.66
C LYS A 328 -3.56 -11.21 48.41
N HIS A 329 -2.97 -10.11 47.97
CA HIS A 329 -3.71 -8.86 47.68
C HIS A 329 -3.70 -8.40 46.21
N ILE A 330 -3.28 -9.24 45.25
CA ILE A 330 -3.22 -8.88 43.82
C ILE A 330 -4.04 -9.85 42.96
N LEU A 331 -5.28 -10.12 43.34
CA LEU A 331 -6.27 -10.67 42.42
C LEU A 331 -7.55 -9.83 42.56
N LYS A 332 -7.73 -8.88 41.65
CA LYS A 332 -9.05 -8.27 41.40
C LYS A 332 -9.85 -9.27 40.57
N GLU A 333 -10.70 -10.03 41.23
CA GLU A 333 -11.71 -10.84 40.57
C GLU A 333 -12.74 -9.89 39.93
N THR A 334 -12.71 -9.78 38.60
CA THR A 334 -13.70 -9.00 37.85
C THR A 334 -14.80 -9.96 37.40
N SER A 335 -15.92 -9.99 38.12
CA SER A 335 -17.08 -10.76 37.71
C SER A 335 -17.78 -10.05 36.54
N VAL A 336 -17.80 -10.70 35.38
CA VAL A 336 -18.57 -10.27 34.21
C VAL A 336 -19.89 -11.04 34.24
N THR A 337 -20.99 -10.33 34.47
CA THR A 337 -22.34 -10.90 34.37
C THR A 337 -22.79 -10.80 32.91
N VAL A 338 -22.93 -11.96 32.24
CA VAL A 338 -23.54 -12.05 30.92
C VAL A 338 -25.02 -12.33 31.09
N THR A 339 -25.87 -11.37 30.77
CA THR A 339 -27.33 -11.57 30.66
C THR A 339 -27.66 -12.05 29.25
N ALA A 340 -28.16 -13.28 29.14
CA ALA A 340 -28.76 -13.77 27.90
C ALA A 340 -30.27 -13.50 27.94
N GLU A 341 -30.77 -12.67 27.02
CA GLU A 341 -32.22 -12.53 26.79
C GLU A 341 -32.68 -13.63 25.83
N THR A 342 -33.70 -14.37 26.23
CA THR A 342 -34.40 -15.33 25.35
C THR A 342 -35.63 -14.62 24.81
N TYR A 343 -35.64 -14.28 23.51
CA TYR A 343 -36.84 -13.75 22.87
C TYR A 343 -37.83 -14.90 22.65
N ASN A 344 -38.89 -14.94 23.44
CA ASN A 344 -40.04 -15.79 23.17
C ASN A 344 -41.01 -15.00 22.27
N THR A 345 -41.06 -15.35 21.00
CA THR A 345 -42.12 -14.92 20.10
C THR A 345 -43.37 -15.71 20.47
N ASN A 346 -44.26 -15.13 21.28
CA ASN A 346 -45.71 -15.34 21.31
C ASN A 346 -46.32 -14.50 22.44
N ASP A 347 -47.06 -13.46 22.04
CA ASP A 347 -48.22 -12.82 22.68
C ASP A 347 -48.20 -12.49 24.20
N ASP A 348 -47.90 -11.23 24.55
CA ASP A 348 -48.84 -10.29 25.21
C ASP A 348 -48.13 -8.98 25.66
N PRO A 349 -48.79 -7.80 25.60
CA PRO A 349 -48.23 -6.53 26.06
C PRO A 349 -48.42 -6.40 27.57
N TRP A 350 -47.44 -5.80 28.26
CA TRP A 350 -47.36 -5.53 29.71
C TRP A 350 -46.64 -6.59 30.57
N SER A 351 -45.32 -6.45 30.68
CA SER A 351 -44.59 -6.93 31.86
C SER A 351 -43.71 -5.83 32.46
N ARG A 352 -44.05 -5.47 33.69
CA ARG A 352 -43.48 -4.42 34.54
C ARG A 352 -42.05 -4.78 34.96
N ASN A 353 -41.05 -3.97 34.59
CA ASN A 353 -39.70 -4.08 35.15
C ASN A 353 -39.73 -3.73 36.64
N GLN A 354 -39.52 -4.73 37.51
CA GLN A 354 -39.39 -4.52 38.95
C GLN A 354 -37.92 -4.63 39.33
N VAL A 355 -37.28 -3.48 39.53
CA VAL A 355 -35.97 -3.38 40.19
C VAL A 355 -36.24 -3.47 41.69
N VAL A 356 -35.91 -4.60 42.32
CA VAL A 356 -36.00 -4.72 43.78
C VAL A 356 -34.71 -4.17 44.38
N GLY A 357 -34.86 -3.02 45.03
CA GLY A 357 -33.81 -2.26 45.68
C GLY A 357 -33.23 -2.92 46.92
N TRP A 358 -32.08 -2.37 47.30
CA TRP A 358 -31.23 -2.73 48.41
C TRP A 358 -31.51 -1.76 49.56
N ASP A 359 -31.95 -2.25 50.73
CA ASP A 359 -31.79 -1.53 52.00
C ASP A 359 -31.89 -2.50 53.20
N ASN A 360 -30.88 -2.46 54.08
CA ASN A 360 -31.08 -2.10 55.49
C ASN A 360 -29.76 -2.17 56.29
N ARG A 361 -29.39 -0.99 56.78
CA ARG A 361 -28.69 -0.70 58.06
C ARG A 361 -29.43 -1.41 59.23
N VAL A 362 -28.95 -1.72 60.45
CA VAL A 362 -27.75 -1.49 61.29
C VAL A 362 -27.94 -2.34 62.58
N GLY A 363 -26.85 -2.74 63.26
CA GLY A 363 -26.78 -2.70 64.75
C GLY A 363 -26.99 -3.98 65.59
N ARG A 364 -25.90 -4.53 66.14
CA ARG A 364 -25.49 -4.38 67.56
C ARG A 364 -24.07 -4.90 67.77
#